data_AF-A0A6J5B0N4-F1
#
_entry.id   AF-A0A6J5B0N4-F1
#
_cell.length_a   1.000
_cell.length_b   1.000
_cell.length_c   1.000
_cell.angle_alpha   90.00
_cell.angle_beta   90.00
_cell.angle_gamma   90.00
#
_symmetry.space_group_name_H-M   'P 1'
#
loop_
_entity.id
_entity.type
_entity.pdbx_description
1 polymer ?
#
loop_
_entity_poly.entity_id
_entity_poly.type
_entity_poly.pdbx_seq_one_letter_code
_entity_poly.pdbx_strand_id
1 'polypeptide(L)'
;MKKIAFAALSVVALAASSNVFAQGKTRAQVYQELIEAQQNGLDYVTDASYPDVSPVFAHQVEQHKEALAAEAAAHRMASESAPTGTMN
;
A
#
# COMPACT_ATOMS: atom_id res chain seq x y z
N MET A 1 -20.60 -13.28 -49.20
CA MET A 1 -20.64 -11.96 -48.54
C MET A 1 -20.54 -12.00 -47.00
N LYS A 2 -20.88 -13.09 -46.30
CA LYS A 2 -20.82 -13.15 -44.81
C LYS A 2 -19.43 -13.41 -44.20
N LYS A 3 -18.46 -13.91 -44.98
CA LYS A 3 -17.09 -14.23 -44.51
C LYS A 3 -16.20 -12.99 -44.37
N ILE A 4 -16.50 -11.91 -45.11
CA ILE A 4 -15.74 -10.65 -45.08
C ILE A 4 -16.04 -9.86 -43.80
N ALA A 5 -17.28 -9.94 -43.29
CA ALA A 5 -17.68 -9.29 -42.04
C ALA A 5 -16.90 -9.85 -40.82
N PHE A 6 -16.61 -11.15 -40.81
CA PHE A 6 -15.81 -11.77 -39.75
C PHE A 6 -14.33 -11.36 -39.80
N ALA A 7 -13.76 -11.20 -41.01
CA ALA A 7 -12.37 -10.76 -41.17
C ALA A 7 -12.17 -9.28 -40.80
N ALA A 8 -13.17 -8.43 -41.01
CA ALA A 8 -13.11 -7.02 -40.58
C ALA A 8 -13.19 -6.87 -39.05
N LEU A 9 -14.00 -7.70 -38.39
CA LEU A 9 -14.17 -7.67 -36.93
C LEU A 9 -12.89 -8.12 -36.18
N SER A 10 -12.16 -9.10 -36.72
CA SER A 10 -10.91 -9.59 -36.11
C SER A 10 -9.75 -8.60 -36.22
N VAL A 11 -9.70 -7.78 -37.28
CA VAL A 11 -8.65 -6.76 -37.46
C VAL A 11 -8.83 -5.59 -36.47
N VAL A 12 -10.06 -5.20 -36.15
CA VAL A 12 -10.35 -4.16 -35.14
C VAL A 12 -9.97 -4.62 -33.74
N ALA A 13 -10.27 -5.87 -33.38
CA ALA A 13 -9.88 -6.44 -32.09
C ALA A 13 -8.35 -6.51 -31.92
N LEU A 14 -7.63 -6.88 -32.98
CA LEU A 14 -6.17 -6.95 -32.96
C LEU A 14 -5.51 -5.56 -32.90
N ALA A 15 -6.07 -4.55 -33.56
CA ALA A 15 -5.58 -3.16 -33.49
C ALA A 15 -5.83 -2.49 -32.12
N ALA A 16 -6.86 -2.93 -31.39
CA ALA A 16 -7.12 -2.49 -30.02
C ALA A 16 -6.21 -3.17 -28.97
N SER A 17 -5.51 -4.24 -29.36
CA SER A 17 -4.71 -5.08 -28.45
C SER A 17 -3.31 -4.52 -28.15
N SER A 18 -2.85 -3.53 -28.91
CA SER A 18 -1.42 -3.21 -29.01
C SER A 18 -0.98 -1.95 -28.28
N ASN A 19 -1.55 -1.65 -27.11
CA ASN A 19 -1.11 -0.52 -26.29
C ASN A 19 -1.28 -0.79 -24.78
N VAL A 20 -0.60 -1.80 -24.25
CA VAL A 20 -0.21 -1.76 -22.82
C VAL A 20 0.96 -0.78 -22.74
N PHE A 21 0.66 0.51 -22.85
CA PHE A 21 1.57 1.51 -22.34
C PHE A 21 1.63 1.25 -20.84
N ALA A 22 2.83 0.96 -20.33
CA ALA A 22 3.05 0.98 -18.89
C ALA A 22 2.66 2.40 -18.43
N GLN A 23 1.45 2.55 -17.91
CA GLN A 23 0.92 3.82 -17.46
C GLN A 23 1.74 4.21 -16.23
N GLY A 24 2.84 4.91 -16.48
CA GLY A 24 3.74 5.36 -15.43
C GLY A 24 2.97 6.25 -14.46
N LYS A 25 3.22 6.06 -13.16
CA LYS A 25 2.65 6.94 -12.13
C LYS A 25 3.15 8.36 -12.38
N THR A 26 2.26 9.33 -12.24
CA THR A 26 2.67 10.74 -12.24
C THR A 26 3.52 11.00 -10.99
N ARG A 27 4.39 12.02 -11.00
CA ARG A 27 5.20 12.36 -9.81
C ARG A 27 4.34 12.55 -8.57
N ALA A 28 3.18 13.21 -8.71
CA ALA A 28 2.23 13.42 -7.62
C ALA A 28 1.70 12.09 -7.04
N GLN A 29 1.41 11.11 -7.90
CA GLN A 29 0.96 9.77 -7.47
C GLN A 29 2.07 9.01 -6.74
N VAL A 30 3.33 9.12 -7.20
CA VAL A 30 4.47 8.49 -6.52
C VAL A 30 4.67 9.08 -5.13
N TYR A 31 4.57 10.40 -4.98
CA TYR A 31 4.70 11.04 -3.66
C TYR A 31 3.61 10.56 -2.69
N GLN A 32 2.36 10.48 -3.15
CA GLN A 32 1.26 10.01 -2.32
C GLN A 32 1.50 8.56 -1.85
N GLU A 33 1.94 7.69 -2.74
CA GLU A 33 2.26 6.30 -2.41
C GLU A 33 3.43 6.18 -1.43
N LEU A 34 4.47 7.02 -1.56
CA LEU A 34 5.59 7.02 -0.61
C LEU A 34 5.16 7.47 0.78
N ILE A 35 4.27 8.45 0.89
CA ILE A 35 3.69 8.89 2.17
C ILE A 35 2.89 7.74 2.79
N GLU A 36 2.04 7.08 2.00
CA GLU A 36 1.25 5.95 2.46
C GLU A 36 2.15 4.78 2.88
N ALA A 37 3.19 4.46 2.11
CA ALA A 37 4.14 3.41 2.44
C ALA A 37 4.86 3.69 3.77
N GLN A 38 5.27 4.94 4.01
CA GLN A 38 5.87 5.36 5.26
C GLN A 38 4.90 5.27 6.44
N GLN A 39 3.64 5.70 6.27
CA GLN A 39 2.60 5.55 7.30
C GLN A 39 2.34 4.08 7.65
N ASN A 40 2.48 3.19 6.67
CA ASN A 40 2.35 1.74 6.87
C ASN A 40 3.65 1.07 7.36
N GLY A 41 4.77 1.80 7.52
CA GLY A 41 6.05 1.27 7.97
C GLY A 41 6.76 0.37 6.95
N LEU A 42 6.44 0.51 5.66
CA LEU A 42 7.00 -0.30 4.57
C LEU A 42 8.37 0.18 4.08
N ASP A 43 8.82 1.33 4.57
CA ASP A 43 10.12 1.95 4.29
C ASP A 43 11.32 1.09 4.71
N TYR A 44 11.12 0.12 5.60
CA TYR A 44 12.15 -0.83 6.02
C TYR A 44 12.09 -2.18 5.28
N VAL A 45 11.03 -2.42 4.50
CA VAL A 45 10.80 -3.67 3.77
C VAL A 45 11.54 -3.61 2.43
N THR A 46 12.34 -4.63 2.16
CA THR A 46 13.15 -4.73 0.94
C THR A 46 12.67 -5.87 0.07
N ASP A 47 12.98 -5.82 -1.23
CA ASP A 47 12.64 -6.88 -2.20
C ASP A 47 13.53 -8.14 -2.06
N ALA A 48 14.24 -8.28 -0.93
CA ALA A 48 15.09 -9.42 -0.66
C ALA A 48 14.25 -10.63 -0.22
N SER A 49 14.76 -11.84 -0.46
CA SER A 49 14.28 -13.01 0.28
C SER A 49 14.56 -12.84 1.77
N TYR A 50 13.76 -13.49 2.62
CA TYR A 50 13.80 -13.39 4.08
C TYR A 50 15.22 -13.12 4.63
N PRO A 51 15.39 -12.12 5.52
CA PRO A 51 14.35 -11.34 6.18
C PRO A 51 13.74 -10.22 5.32
N ASP A 52 12.45 -9.95 5.53
CA ASP A 52 11.71 -8.88 4.81
C ASP A 52 12.33 -7.50 5.06
N VAL A 53 12.83 -7.28 6.28
CA VAL A 53 13.56 -6.07 6.65
C VAL A 53 15.07 -6.31 6.52
N SER A 54 15.78 -5.34 5.94
CA SER A 54 17.25 -5.40 5.92
C SER A 54 17.79 -5.42 7.36
N PRO A 55 18.75 -6.30 7.69
CA PRO A 55 19.33 -6.39 9.04
C PRO A 55 19.89 -5.05 9.57
N VAL A 56 20.28 -4.14 8.68
CA VAL A 56 20.77 -2.79 9.02
C VAL A 56 19.69 -1.96 9.75
N PHE A 57 18.42 -2.22 9.47
CA PHE A 57 17.29 -1.50 10.06
C PHE A 57 16.64 -2.25 11.23
N ALA A 58 17.09 -3.47 11.56
CA ALA A 58 16.44 -4.32 12.56
C ALA A 58 16.22 -3.59 13.90
N HIS A 59 17.25 -2.88 14.39
CA HIS A 59 17.17 -2.15 15.65
C HIS A 59 16.19 -0.97 15.61
N GLN A 60 16.12 -0.26 14.48
CA GLN A 60 15.21 0.87 14.31
C GLN A 60 13.76 0.40 14.27
N VAL A 61 13.49 -0.72 13.59
CA VAL A 61 12.16 -1.34 13.51
C VAL A 61 11.70 -1.83 14.89
N GLU A 62 12.59 -2.43 15.68
CA GLU A 62 12.29 -2.84 17.06
C GLU A 62 11.92 -1.66 17.95
N GLN A 63 12.74 -0.60 17.98
CA GLN A 63 12.45 0.61 18.75
C GLN A 63 11.12 1.26 18.36
N HIS A 64 10.84 1.34 17.06
CA HIS A 64 9.59 1.92 16.57
C HIS A 64 8.37 1.07 16.98
N LYS A 65 8.47 -0.26 16.93
CA LYS A 65 7.44 -1.17 17.43
C LYS A 65 7.17 -0.99 18.92
N GLU A 66 8.21 -0.88 19.73
CA GLU A 66 8.06 -0.64 21.17
C GLU A 66 7.38 0.70 21.46
N ALA A 67 7.75 1.77 20.74
CA ALA A 67 7.11 3.07 20.87
C ALA A 67 5.61 3.03 20.50
N LEU A 68 5.26 2.37 19.39
CA LEU A 68 3.86 2.19 18.98
C LEU A 68 3.06 1.36 19.99
N ALA A 69 3.67 0.32 20.58
CA ALA A 69 3.03 -0.48 21.61
C ALA A 69 2.78 0.31 22.90
N ALA A 70 3.73 1.16 23.29
CA ALA A 70 3.58 2.07 24.43
C ALA A 70 2.49 3.12 24.19
N GLU A 71 2.43 3.71 23.00
CA GLU A 71 1.37 4.65 22.61
C GLU A 71 -0.01 3.99 22.62
N ALA A 72 -0.13 2.80 22.04
CA ALA A 72 -1.38 2.05 22.04
C ALA A 72 -1.83 1.69 23.48
N ALA A 73 -0.90 1.34 24.36
CA ALA A 73 -1.19 1.11 25.77
C ALA A 73 -1.66 2.38 26.49
N ALA A 74 -1.01 3.52 26.23
CA ALA A 74 -1.41 4.82 26.78
C ALA A 74 -2.80 5.25 26.31
N HIS A 75 -3.11 5.08 25.02
CA HIS A 75 -4.44 5.38 24.47
C HIS A 75 -5.53 4.49 25.08
N ARG A 76 -5.24 3.20 25.33
CA ARG A 76 -6.16 2.30 26.03
C ARG A 76 -6.45 2.78 27.45
N MET A 77 -5.42 3.14 28.21
CA MET A 77 -5.60 3.67 29.57
C MET A 77 -6.37 4.99 29.59
N ALA A 78 -6.12 5.88 28.63
CA ALA A 78 -6.88 7.12 28.48
C ALA A 78 -8.38 6.84 28.21
N SER A 79 -8.69 5.88 27.32
CA SER A 79 -10.06 5.47 27.04
C SER A 79 -10.76 4.81 28.24
N GLU A 80 -10.03 4.11 29.09
CA GLU A 80 -10.58 3.44 30.29
C GLU A 80 -10.76 4.41 31.47
N SER A 81 -9.95 5.47 31.53
CA SER A 81 -10.07 6.54 32.53
C SER A 81 -11.17 7.58 32.21
N ALA A 82 -11.76 7.53 31.01
CA ALA A 82 -12.90 8.36 30.68
C ALA A 82 -14.11 7.91 31.52
N PRO A 83 -14.70 8.76 32.39
CA PRO A 83 -15.83 8.36 33.20
C PRO A 83 -16.96 7.99 32.26
N THR A 84 -17.35 6.72 32.25
CA THR A 84 -18.66 6.31 31.75
C THR A 84 -19.68 7.07 32.59
N GLY A 85 -20.09 8.23 32.09
CA GLY A 85 -21.16 9.04 32.63
C GLY A 85 -22.38 8.13 32.72
N THR A 86 -22.66 7.69 33.94
CA THR A 86 -23.82 6.92 34.31
C THR A 86 -25.02 7.79 33.97
N MET A 87 -25.67 7.52 32.83
CA MET A 87 -26.98 8.05 32.53
C MET A 87 -27.97 7.41 33.52
N ASN A 88 -28.36 8.17 34.53
CA ASN A 88 -29.60 7.99 35.27
C ASN A 88 -30.51 9.17 34.97
#